data_AF-A0A251V5Z6-F1
#
_entry.id   AF-A0A251V5Z6-F1
#
_cell.length_a   1.000
_cell.length_b   1.000
_cell.length_c   1.000
_cell.angle_alpha   90.00
_cell.angle_beta   90.00
_cell.angle_gamma   90.00
#
_symmetry.space_group_name_H-M   'P 1'
#
loop_
_entity.id
_entity.type
_entity.pdbx_description
1 polymer ?
#
loop_
_entity_poly.entity_id
_entity_poly.type
_entity_poly.pdbx_seq_one_letter_code
_entity_poly.pdbx_strand_id
1 'polypeptide(L)'
;MGAGLAMAPGDIAFKSNFATFDEKTGVVTSRRADRHFEEEGPILCAALDKMKLPSYPEYEVTVSKASRQYRRSQTHCKRCQRIIQRDSKILVAHPLNQNVPPKAKNIANIVLLRGCGIRIEVPAFEKNHGLRPCMVAPTKIIAGLGLSLGIDILEAPGATGDYRTLLTSKATAIANALSAPVRACPNVFVPGEDEHKPGVSDGYDFGFLHVKAIDDVGHDKATVFKVKGLEAVDKAIGQLARLLWEAESAGQFQFFLCVTEDHSTPG
;
A
#
# COMPACT_ATOMS: atom_id res chain seq x y z
N MET A 1 -4.78 -6.87 -0.81
CA MET A 1 -5.22 -6.17 0.42
C MET A 1 -4.91 -4.69 0.38
N GLY A 2 -3.76 -4.16 0.80
CA GLY A 2 -3.60 -2.70 0.91
C GLY A 2 -3.65 -1.86 -0.38
N ALA A 3 -3.87 -2.46 -1.55
CA ALA A 3 -4.21 -1.76 -2.78
C ALA A 3 -5.71 -1.70 -3.10
N GLY A 4 -6.59 -2.19 -2.22
CA GLY A 4 -8.02 -2.32 -2.49
C GLY A 4 -8.50 -3.66 -3.00
N LEU A 5 -7.59 -4.62 -3.13
CA LEU A 5 -7.95 -5.95 -3.56
C LEU A 5 -8.30 -6.81 -2.34
N ALA A 6 -9.56 -7.23 -2.26
CA ALA A 6 -9.95 -8.36 -1.43
C ALA A 6 -9.13 -9.59 -1.85
N MET A 7 -8.65 -10.36 -0.87
CA MET A 7 -7.87 -11.57 -1.10
C MET A 7 -8.31 -12.62 -0.10
N ALA A 8 -8.56 -13.85 -0.50
CA ALA A 8 -8.76 -14.97 0.42
C ALA A 8 -7.41 -15.60 0.82
N PRO A 9 -7.32 -16.33 1.95
CA PRO A 9 -6.19 -17.22 2.21
C PRO A 9 -5.97 -18.17 1.03
N GLY A 10 -4.72 -18.33 0.59
CA GLY A 10 -4.37 -19.09 -0.60
C GLY A 10 -4.33 -18.26 -1.90
N ASP A 11 -4.90 -17.06 -1.92
CA ASP A 11 -4.72 -16.15 -3.05
C ASP A 11 -3.27 -15.69 -3.15
N ILE A 12 -2.77 -15.70 -4.37
CA ILE A 12 -1.43 -15.23 -4.68
C ILE A 12 -1.56 -13.83 -5.26
N ALA A 13 -0.66 -12.92 -4.92
CA ALA A 13 -0.53 -11.62 -5.53
C ALA A 13 0.88 -11.34 -6.05
N PHE A 14 0.94 -10.52 -7.09
CA PHE A 14 2.16 -10.02 -7.69
C PHE A 14 2.15 -8.50 -7.63
N LYS A 15 3.32 -7.90 -7.40
CA LYS A 15 3.57 -6.54 -7.87
C LYS A 15 3.84 -6.59 -9.36
N SER A 16 3.45 -5.57 -10.11
CA SER A 16 3.64 -5.54 -11.54
C SER A 16 3.81 -4.14 -12.10
N ASN A 17 4.47 -4.06 -13.25
CA ASN A 17 4.59 -2.83 -14.02
C ASN A 17 4.12 -3.09 -15.45
N PHE A 18 3.42 -2.12 -16.04
CA PHE A 18 3.33 -2.03 -17.49
C PHE A 18 4.70 -1.68 -18.06
N ALA A 19 5.08 -2.36 -19.13
CA ALA A 19 6.39 -2.26 -19.75
C ALA A 19 6.26 -2.30 -21.27
N THR A 20 7.37 -1.97 -21.92
CA THR A 20 7.50 -2.00 -23.37
C THR A 20 8.38 -3.19 -23.75
N PHE A 21 7.82 -4.08 -24.55
CA PHE A 21 8.47 -5.26 -25.10
C PHE A 21 8.58 -5.13 -26.61
N ASP A 22 9.78 -5.32 -27.15
CA ASP A 22 10.00 -5.38 -28.58
C ASP A 22 9.94 -6.84 -29.05
N GLU A 23 8.89 -7.19 -29.80
CA GLU A 23 8.68 -8.56 -30.30
C GLU A 23 9.76 -9.00 -31.30
N LYS A 24 10.40 -8.07 -32.03
CA LYS A 24 11.42 -8.40 -33.03
C LYS A 24 12.74 -8.80 -32.38
N THR A 25 13.10 -8.11 -31.30
CA THR A 25 14.36 -8.34 -30.59
C THR A 25 14.19 -9.27 -29.39
N GLY A 26 12.96 -9.47 -28.91
CA GLY A 26 12.67 -10.23 -27.69
C GLY A 26 13.10 -9.50 -26.41
N VAL A 27 13.36 -8.20 -26.48
CA VAL A 27 13.92 -7.41 -25.37
C VAL A 27 12.87 -6.48 -24.78
N VAL A 28 12.86 -6.40 -23.45
CA VAL A 28 12.14 -5.35 -22.71
C VAL A 28 12.93 -4.05 -22.83
N THR A 29 12.48 -3.14 -23.68
CA THR A 29 13.14 -1.85 -23.94
C THR A 29 12.85 -0.82 -22.84
N SER A 30 11.71 -0.96 -22.14
CA SER A 30 11.40 -0.19 -20.95
C SER A 30 10.69 -1.03 -19.88
N ARG A 31 11.22 -1.02 -18.65
CA ARG A 31 10.60 -1.71 -17.49
C ARG A 31 9.39 -0.95 -16.90
N ARG A 32 9.13 0.27 -17.36
CA ARG A 32 7.99 1.11 -17.00
C ARG A 32 7.58 1.89 -18.25
N ALA A 33 6.43 1.54 -18.83
CA ALA A 33 5.93 2.17 -20.06
C ALA A 33 5.86 3.70 -19.93
N ASP A 34 5.37 4.20 -18.80
CA ASP A 34 5.49 5.62 -18.44
C ASP A 34 5.70 5.79 -16.92
N ARG A 35 6.32 6.91 -16.53
CA ARG A 35 6.37 7.38 -15.14
C ARG A 35 5.10 8.15 -14.74
N HIS A 36 4.41 8.79 -15.70
CA HIS A 36 3.17 9.54 -15.50
C HIS A 36 1.98 8.79 -16.09
N PHE A 37 1.82 7.53 -15.68
CA PHE A 37 0.78 6.62 -16.17
C PHE A 37 -0.57 6.83 -15.43
N GLU A 38 -0.95 8.09 -15.27
CA GLU A 38 -2.10 8.47 -14.45
C GLU A 38 -3.43 8.26 -15.16
N GLU A 39 -3.49 8.57 -16.45
CA GLU A 39 -4.68 8.49 -17.29
C GLU A 39 -4.83 7.11 -17.96
N GLU A 40 -3.77 6.60 -18.59
CA GLU A 40 -3.81 5.34 -19.35
C GLU A 40 -3.79 4.11 -18.44
N GLY A 41 -3.14 4.24 -17.28
CA GLY A 41 -2.97 3.14 -16.32
C GLY A 41 -4.29 2.50 -15.88
N PRO A 42 -5.27 3.27 -15.38
CA PRO A 42 -6.60 2.75 -15.04
C PRO A 42 -7.31 2.06 -16.21
N ILE A 43 -7.21 2.61 -17.42
CA ILE A 43 -7.86 2.06 -18.62
C ILE A 43 -7.29 0.67 -18.95
N LEU A 44 -5.96 0.55 -18.97
CA LEU A 44 -5.31 -0.74 -19.21
C LEU A 44 -5.52 -1.73 -18.06
N CYS A 45 -5.67 -1.26 -16.82
CA CYS A 45 -6.06 -2.13 -15.71
C CYS A 45 -7.45 -2.71 -15.92
N ALA A 46 -8.42 -1.87 -16.27
CA ALA A 46 -9.79 -2.30 -16.54
C ALA A 46 -9.85 -3.31 -17.70
N ALA A 47 -9.02 -3.14 -18.74
CA ALA A 47 -8.93 -4.10 -19.85
C ALA A 47 -8.37 -5.48 -19.44
N LEU A 48 -7.59 -5.55 -18.35
CA LEU A 48 -7.02 -6.78 -17.82
C LEU A 48 -7.78 -7.35 -16.62
N ASP A 49 -8.68 -6.57 -16.03
CA ASP A 49 -9.44 -6.95 -14.84
C ASP A 49 -10.53 -7.98 -15.18
N LYS A 50 -10.84 -8.84 -14.20
CA LYS A 50 -11.79 -9.96 -14.32
C LYS A 50 -11.50 -10.92 -15.47
N MET A 51 -10.25 -10.96 -15.94
CA MET A 51 -9.87 -11.87 -17.01
C MET A 51 -9.94 -13.31 -16.51
N LYS A 52 -10.58 -14.19 -17.28
CA LYS A 52 -10.52 -15.63 -17.05
C LYS A 52 -9.43 -16.28 -17.88
N LEU A 53 -8.77 -17.28 -17.31
CA LEU A 53 -7.78 -18.07 -18.03
C LEU A 53 -8.49 -19.24 -18.72
N PRO A 54 -8.45 -19.39 -20.05
CA PRO A 54 -9.18 -20.46 -20.74
C PRO A 54 -8.82 -21.87 -20.26
N SER A 55 -7.57 -22.08 -19.86
CA SER A 55 -7.11 -23.36 -19.30
C SER A 55 -7.46 -23.57 -17.84
N TYR A 56 -7.94 -22.53 -17.14
CA TYR A 56 -8.35 -22.57 -15.74
C TYR A 56 -9.51 -21.58 -15.49
N PRO A 57 -10.70 -21.88 -16.02
CA PRO A 57 -11.86 -20.97 -15.99
C PRO A 57 -12.38 -20.71 -14.56
N GLU A 58 -11.98 -21.54 -13.60
CA GLU A 58 -12.28 -21.41 -12.17
C GLU A 58 -11.52 -20.26 -11.49
N TYR A 59 -10.44 -19.75 -12.10
CA TYR A 59 -9.69 -18.61 -11.57
C TYR A 59 -9.93 -17.35 -12.38
N GLU A 60 -9.99 -16.24 -11.65
CA GLU A 60 -10.16 -14.90 -12.18
C GLU A 60 -8.94 -14.04 -11.83
N VAL A 61 -8.55 -13.16 -12.74
CA VAL A 61 -7.45 -12.22 -12.56
C VAL A 61 -8.03 -10.87 -12.17
N THR A 62 -7.74 -10.42 -10.95
CA THR A 62 -8.10 -9.05 -10.53
C THR A 62 -6.89 -8.13 -10.64
N VAL A 63 -7.09 -6.93 -11.18
CA VAL A 63 -6.03 -5.95 -11.41
C VAL A 63 -6.41 -4.61 -10.78
N SER A 64 -5.53 -4.07 -9.93
CA SER A 64 -5.72 -2.75 -9.34
C SER A 64 -4.45 -1.92 -9.35
N LYS A 65 -4.64 -0.60 -9.46
CA LYS A 65 -3.59 0.41 -9.39
C LYS A 65 -3.19 0.65 -7.92
N ALA A 66 -1.99 0.24 -7.56
CA ALA A 66 -1.31 0.77 -6.37
C ALA A 66 -0.48 2.00 -6.79
N SER A 67 -0.31 2.99 -5.91
CA SER A 67 0.45 4.21 -6.23
C SER A 67 1.83 3.84 -6.81
N ARG A 68 2.06 4.22 -8.08
CA ARG A 68 3.24 3.91 -8.92
C ARG A 68 3.60 2.42 -9.14
N GLN A 69 2.80 1.45 -8.70
CA GLN A 69 3.01 0.00 -8.88
C GLN A 69 1.67 -0.73 -9.00
N TYR A 70 1.49 -1.61 -9.98
CA TYR A 70 0.25 -2.36 -10.15
C TYR A 70 0.30 -3.65 -9.31
N ARG A 71 -0.85 -4.14 -8.84
CA ARG A 71 -0.93 -5.47 -8.19
C ARG A 71 -1.96 -6.35 -8.88
N ARG A 72 -1.63 -7.64 -9.02
CA ARG A 72 -2.50 -8.66 -9.62
C ARG A 72 -2.62 -9.86 -8.70
N SER A 73 -3.78 -10.51 -8.61
CA SER A 73 -3.90 -11.81 -7.92
C SER A 73 -3.95 -13.00 -8.91
N GLN A 74 -3.17 -14.08 -8.68
CA GLN A 74 -2.93 -15.18 -9.65
C GLN A 74 -2.36 -16.50 -9.05
N THR A 75 -3.07 -17.62 -9.15
CA THR A 75 -2.94 -18.85 -8.33
C THR A 75 -1.82 -19.88 -8.64
N HIS A 76 -0.81 -19.68 -9.51
CA HIS A 76 0.41 -20.57 -9.56
C HIS A 76 1.51 -20.16 -10.58
N CYS A 77 2.76 -20.60 -10.40
CA CYS A 77 3.93 -20.24 -11.23
C CYS A 77 3.87 -20.67 -12.72
N LYS A 78 3.44 -21.90 -13.06
CA LYS A 78 3.20 -22.32 -14.48
C LYS A 78 2.01 -21.62 -15.14
N ARG A 79 1.21 -20.89 -14.35
CA ARG A 79 0.10 -20.06 -14.85
C ARG A 79 0.64 -18.69 -15.26
N CYS A 80 1.63 -18.12 -14.54
CA CYS A 80 2.23 -16.78 -14.76
C CYS A 80 2.61 -16.49 -16.22
N GLN A 81 3.27 -17.42 -16.90
CA GLN A 81 3.71 -17.20 -18.28
C GLN A 81 2.54 -17.09 -19.26
N ARG A 82 1.48 -17.88 -19.05
CA ARG A 82 0.26 -17.82 -19.88
C ARG A 82 -0.51 -16.52 -19.65
N ILE A 83 -0.49 -16.01 -18.43
CA ILE A 83 -1.07 -14.71 -18.09
C ILE A 83 -0.34 -13.62 -18.85
N ILE A 84 1.00 -13.56 -18.72
CA ILE A 84 1.82 -12.55 -19.41
C ILE A 84 1.56 -12.58 -20.93
N GLN A 85 1.49 -13.76 -21.54
CA GLN A 85 1.15 -13.92 -22.95
C GLN A 85 -0.25 -13.42 -23.28
N ARG A 86 -1.25 -13.70 -22.43
CA ARG A 86 -2.64 -13.27 -22.64
C ARG A 86 -2.79 -11.77 -22.48
N ASP A 87 -2.18 -11.19 -21.45
CA ASP A 87 -2.16 -9.75 -21.25
C ASP A 87 -1.53 -9.05 -22.44
N SER A 88 -0.39 -9.56 -22.91
CA SER A 88 0.30 -8.94 -24.04
C SER A 88 -0.61 -8.89 -25.27
N LYS A 89 -1.35 -9.96 -25.56
CA LYS A 89 -2.35 -9.96 -26.66
C LYS A 89 -3.44 -8.89 -26.47
N ILE A 90 -3.98 -8.77 -25.26
CA ILE A 90 -5.03 -7.77 -24.96
C ILE A 90 -4.47 -6.36 -25.05
N LEU A 91 -3.28 -6.14 -24.47
CA LEU A 91 -2.62 -4.86 -24.45
C LEU A 91 -2.20 -4.41 -25.84
N VAL A 92 -1.59 -5.28 -26.65
CA VAL A 92 -1.23 -4.97 -28.04
C VAL A 92 -2.48 -4.57 -28.82
N ALA A 93 -3.59 -5.29 -28.68
CA ALA A 93 -4.84 -5.00 -29.37
C ALA A 93 -5.60 -3.78 -28.82
N HIS A 94 -5.21 -3.25 -27.66
CA HIS A 94 -5.93 -2.17 -27.00
C HIS A 94 -5.83 -0.86 -27.80
N PRO A 95 -6.91 -0.08 -27.98
CA PRO A 95 -6.89 1.17 -28.76
C PRO A 95 -5.80 2.16 -28.35
N LEU A 96 -5.52 2.25 -27.04
CA LEU A 96 -4.43 3.08 -26.51
C LEU A 96 -3.05 2.72 -27.04
N ASN A 97 -2.79 1.45 -27.35
CA ASN A 97 -1.51 1.01 -27.91
C ASN A 97 -1.54 0.93 -29.45
N GLN A 98 -2.72 0.77 -30.07
CA GLN A 98 -2.89 0.78 -31.53
C GLN A 98 -2.66 2.17 -32.14
N ASN A 99 -3.02 3.23 -31.40
CA ASN A 99 -2.89 4.62 -31.86
C ASN A 99 -1.48 5.21 -31.64
N VAL A 100 -0.52 4.40 -31.22
CA VAL A 100 0.83 4.85 -30.87
C VAL A 100 1.79 4.57 -32.02
N PRO A 101 2.61 5.54 -32.45
CA PRO A 101 3.57 5.33 -33.53
C PRO A 101 4.52 4.15 -33.22
N PRO A 102 4.97 3.38 -34.23
CA PRO A 102 5.83 2.19 -34.06
C PRO A 102 7.15 2.39 -33.29
N LYS A 103 7.55 3.64 -33.05
CA LYS A 103 8.78 4.04 -32.35
C LYS A 103 8.54 4.79 -31.03
N ALA A 104 7.30 4.93 -30.58
CA ALA A 104 7.04 5.63 -29.32
C ALA A 104 7.54 4.79 -28.13
N LYS A 105 8.20 5.45 -27.19
CA LYS A 105 8.82 4.81 -26.02
C LYS A 105 7.83 4.39 -24.93
N ASN A 106 6.54 4.72 -25.08
CA ASN A 106 5.55 4.63 -24.01
C ASN A 106 4.45 3.58 -24.26
N ILE A 107 4.62 2.69 -25.24
CA ILE A 107 3.68 1.58 -25.45
C ILE A 107 3.71 0.64 -24.25
N ALA A 108 2.54 0.32 -23.71
CA ALA A 108 2.37 -0.60 -22.60
C ALA A 108 1.81 -1.93 -23.12
N ASN A 109 2.66 -2.75 -23.74
CA ASN A 109 2.27 -4.01 -24.41
C ASN A 109 2.62 -5.29 -23.64
N ILE A 110 3.25 -5.18 -22.48
CA ILE A 110 3.49 -6.32 -21.59
C ILE A 110 3.34 -5.93 -20.12
N VAL A 111 2.98 -6.90 -19.28
CA VAL A 111 3.01 -6.77 -17.82
C VAL A 111 4.18 -7.56 -17.26
N LEU A 112 5.10 -6.88 -16.57
CA LEU A 112 6.18 -7.53 -15.83
C LEU A 112 5.70 -7.88 -14.42
N LEU A 113 5.56 -9.16 -14.13
CA LEU A 113 5.22 -9.65 -12.79
C LEU A 113 6.48 -9.75 -11.93
N ARG A 114 6.39 -9.35 -10.66
CA ARG A 114 7.49 -9.40 -9.68
C ARG A 114 6.94 -9.57 -8.26
N GLY A 115 7.76 -10.07 -7.34
CA GLY A 115 7.40 -10.18 -5.93
C GLY A 115 6.10 -10.97 -5.73
N CYS A 116 6.12 -12.23 -6.16
CA CYS A 116 5.06 -13.19 -5.87
C CYS A 116 4.93 -13.33 -4.35
N GLY A 117 3.72 -13.17 -3.83
CA GLY A 117 3.40 -13.44 -2.42
C GLY A 117 2.05 -14.12 -2.33
N ILE A 118 1.89 -15.00 -1.36
CA ILE A 118 0.61 -15.66 -1.06
C ILE A 118 0.03 -15.05 0.21
N ARG A 119 -1.29 -14.85 0.26
CA ARG A 119 -1.96 -14.57 1.53
C ARG A 119 -1.94 -15.86 2.33
N ILE A 120 -0.96 -15.97 3.21
CA ILE A 120 -0.91 -17.02 4.23
C ILE A 120 -1.97 -16.75 5.30
N GLU A 121 -2.49 -17.82 5.88
CA GLU A 121 -3.29 -17.72 7.09
C GLU A 121 -2.36 -17.47 8.27
N VAL A 122 -2.49 -16.30 8.89
CA VAL A 122 -1.75 -15.93 10.09
C VAL A 122 -2.75 -15.66 11.21
N PRO A 123 -2.46 -16.08 12.46
CA PRO A 123 -3.28 -15.70 13.60
C PRO A 123 -3.40 -14.18 13.71
N ALA A 124 -4.58 -13.70 14.13
CA ALA A 124 -4.77 -12.29 14.44
C ALA A 124 -3.83 -11.85 15.57
N PHE A 125 -3.40 -10.59 15.53
CA PHE A 125 -2.51 -10.02 16.54
C PHE A 125 -3.12 -10.11 17.95
N GLU A 126 -4.40 -9.81 18.09
CA GLU A 126 -5.14 -9.94 19.36
C GLU A 126 -5.10 -11.38 19.90
N LYS A 127 -5.19 -12.39 19.03
CA LYS A 127 -5.11 -13.80 19.44
C LYS A 127 -3.74 -14.17 20.00
N ASN A 128 -2.66 -13.59 19.47
CA ASN A 128 -1.29 -13.91 19.88
C ASN A 128 -0.81 -13.08 21.08
N HIS A 129 -1.29 -11.83 21.20
CA HIS A 129 -0.76 -10.86 22.16
C HIS A 129 -1.78 -10.44 23.23
N GLY A 130 -3.07 -10.72 23.05
CA GLY A 130 -4.13 -10.30 23.97
C GLY A 130 -4.39 -8.79 23.99
N LEU A 131 -3.88 -8.05 23.00
CA LEU A 131 -4.01 -6.59 22.88
C LEU A 131 -4.79 -6.24 21.62
N ARG A 132 -5.70 -5.27 21.71
CA ARG A 132 -6.45 -4.76 20.56
C ARG A 132 -5.59 -3.75 19.78
N PRO A 133 -5.26 -4.02 18.50
CA PRO A 133 -4.32 -3.19 17.76
C PRO A 133 -5.01 -2.25 16.76
N CYS A 134 -4.44 -1.05 16.61
CA CYS A 134 -4.73 -0.13 15.51
C CYS A 134 -3.44 0.35 14.83
N MET A 135 -3.57 0.92 13.65
CA MET A 135 -2.45 1.52 12.95
C MET A 135 -2.82 2.74 12.09
N VAL A 136 -1.85 3.63 11.92
CA VAL A 136 -1.90 4.69 10.89
C VAL A 136 -0.77 4.43 9.90
N ALA A 137 -1.12 3.83 8.75
CA ALA A 137 -0.15 3.43 7.74
C ALA A 137 -0.63 3.73 6.32
N PRO A 138 -0.22 4.86 5.72
CA PRO A 138 -0.66 5.24 4.38
C PRO A 138 -0.07 4.35 3.28
N THR A 139 1.01 3.60 3.57
CA THR A 139 1.67 2.76 2.58
C THR A 139 0.90 1.46 2.37
N LYS A 140 0.43 1.24 1.14
CA LYS A 140 -0.33 0.05 0.71
C LYS A 140 0.29 -1.32 1.06
N ILE A 141 1.61 -1.40 1.25
CA ILE A 141 2.26 -2.66 1.71
C ILE A 141 2.00 -2.87 3.20
N ILE A 142 2.26 -1.85 4.01
CA ILE A 142 2.17 -1.88 5.46
C ILE A 142 0.72 -2.01 5.91
N ALA A 143 -0.19 -1.25 5.29
CA ALA A 143 -1.64 -1.44 5.46
C ALA A 143 -2.08 -2.87 5.14
N GLY A 144 -1.56 -3.45 4.04
CA GLY A 144 -1.86 -4.83 3.67
C GLY A 144 -1.38 -5.86 4.71
N LEU A 145 -0.24 -5.61 5.36
CA LEU A 145 0.28 -6.47 6.42
C LEU A 145 -0.59 -6.38 7.69
N GLY A 146 -1.00 -5.16 8.08
CA GLY A 146 -1.90 -4.96 9.22
C GLY A 146 -3.23 -5.68 9.04
N LEU A 147 -3.84 -5.57 7.86
CA LEU A 147 -5.08 -6.30 7.55
C LEU A 147 -4.92 -7.83 7.60
N SER A 148 -3.75 -8.37 7.23
CA SER A 148 -3.48 -9.81 7.40
C SER A 148 -3.54 -10.23 8.87
N LEU A 149 -3.13 -9.35 9.78
CA LEU A 149 -3.04 -9.58 11.22
C LEU A 149 -4.29 -9.12 11.99
N GLY A 150 -5.33 -8.66 11.29
CA GLY A 150 -6.55 -8.13 11.93
C GLY A 150 -6.33 -6.80 12.65
N ILE A 151 -5.40 -5.97 12.17
CA ILE A 151 -5.16 -4.62 12.72
C ILE A 151 -6.04 -3.61 12.00
N ASP A 152 -6.78 -2.83 12.78
CA ASP A 152 -7.63 -1.75 12.26
C ASP A 152 -6.78 -0.59 11.75
N ILE A 153 -7.07 -0.10 10.54
CA ILE A 153 -6.37 1.03 9.95
C ILE A 153 -7.20 2.28 10.19
N LEU A 154 -6.64 3.21 10.96
CA LEU A 154 -7.27 4.46 11.32
C LEU A 154 -7.12 5.51 10.22
N GLU A 155 -8.19 6.27 10.01
CA GLU A 155 -8.16 7.46 9.19
C GLU A 155 -7.30 8.55 9.86
N ALA A 156 -6.42 9.15 9.06
CA ALA A 156 -5.61 10.30 9.46
C ALA A 156 -5.64 11.33 8.32
N PRO A 157 -6.51 12.34 8.38
CA PRO A 157 -6.69 13.31 7.29
C PRO A 157 -5.36 13.96 6.86
N GLY A 158 -5.07 13.94 5.56
CA GLY A 158 -3.83 14.48 4.99
C GLY A 158 -2.57 13.61 5.21
N ALA A 159 -2.69 12.40 5.76
CA ALA A 159 -1.60 11.44 5.84
C ALA A 159 -1.40 10.70 4.51
N THR A 160 -0.78 11.35 3.52
CA THR A 160 -0.59 10.80 2.16
C THR A 160 0.51 9.74 2.06
N GLY A 161 1.47 9.74 3.00
CA GLY A 161 2.65 8.86 2.95
C GLY A 161 3.76 9.31 1.99
N ASP A 162 3.60 10.44 1.30
CA ASP A 162 4.64 11.10 0.50
C ASP A 162 5.23 12.33 1.24
N TYR A 163 6.00 13.15 0.54
CA TYR A 163 6.64 14.36 1.08
C TYR A 163 5.66 15.43 1.59
N ARG A 164 4.36 15.34 1.25
CA ARG A 164 3.30 16.25 1.72
C ARG A 164 2.53 15.70 2.90
N THR A 165 2.91 14.52 3.42
CA THR A 165 2.16 13.85 4.49
C THR A 165 2.10 14.71 5.76
N LEU A 166 0.90 14.88 6.32
CA LEU A 166 0.73 15.51 7.62
C LEU A 166 1.05 14.52 8.74
N LEU A 167 2.26 14.59 9.29
CA LEU A 167 2.69 13.73 10.40
C LEU A 167 1.91 14.03 11.69
N THR A 168 1.55 15.29 11.90
CA THR A 168 0.76 15.74 13.06
C THR A 168 -0.62 15.07 13.10
N SER A 169 -1.26 14.90 11.94
CA SER A 169 -2.53 14.20 11.81
C SER A 169 -2.42 12.73 12.21
N LYS A 170 -1.32 12.06 11.83
CA LYS A 170 -1.06 10.68 12.24
C LYS A 170 -0.89 10.56 13.76
N ALA A 171 -0.12 11.47 14.35
CA ALA A 171 0.09 11.51 15.80
C ALA A 171 -1.23 11.70 16.55
N THR A 172 -2.07 12.64 16.12
CA THR A 172 -3.40 12.87 16.71
C THR A 172 -4.30 11.66 16.57
N ALA A 173 -4.36 11.02 15.39
CA ALA A 173 -5.21 9.85 15.18
C ALA A 173 -4.84 8.68 16.12
N ILE A 174 -3.56 8.35 16.23
CA ILE A 174 -3.09 7.30 17.15
C ILE A 174 -3.33 7.69 18.61
N ALA A 175 -3.01 8.93 19.01
CA ALA A 175 -3.24 9.36 20.38
C ALA A 175 -4.72 9.29 20.77
N ASN A 176 -5.63 9.69 19.88
CA ASN A 176 -7.07 9.62 20.11
C ASN A 176 -7.56 8.18 20.25
N ALA A 177 -7.08 7.28 19.40
CA ALA A 177 -7.43 5.86 19.45
C ALA A 177 -6.96 5.17 20.75
N LEU A 178 -5.76 5.51 21.22
CA LEU A 178 -5.17 4.95 22.46
C LEU A 178 -5.73 5.59 23.74
N SER A 179 -6.34 6.77 23.65
CA SER A 179 -6.93 7.50 24.80
C SER A 179 -8.45 7.51 24.78
N ALA A 180 -9.09 6.72 23.92
CA ALA A 180 -10.53 6.54 23.98
C ALA A 180 -10.92 5.83 25.29
N PRO A 181 -12.10 6.15 25.89
CA PRO A 181 -13.12 7.05 25.38
C PRO A 181 -12.90 8.55 25.68
N VAL A 182 -11.82 8.94 26.37
CA VAL A 182 -11.54 10.35 26.70
C VAL A 182 -11.43 11.21 25.45
N ARG A 183 -10.88 10.65 24.37
CA ARG A 183 -10.92 11.23 23.03
C ARG A 183 -11.70 10.34 22.08
N ALA A 184 -12.40 10.96 21.14
CA ALA A 184 -13.16 10.23 20.13
C ALA A 184 -12.21 9.44 19.22
N CYS A 185 -12.45 8.13 19.11
CA CYS A 185 -11.69 7.28 18.23
C CYS A 185 -11.90 7.68 16.76
N PRO A 186 -10.82 7.79 15.95
CA PRO A 186 -10.95 7.97 14.51
C PRO A 186 -11.71 6.81 13.85
N ASN A 187 -12.26 7.07 12.67
CA ASN A 187 -12.86 6.02 11.85
C ASN A 187 -11.79 5.03 11.38
N VAL A 188 -12.22 3.79 11.16
CA VAL A 188 -11.47 2.73 10.52
C VAL A 188 -11.84 2.69 9.05
N PHE A 189 -10.85 2.53 8.18
CA PHE A 189 -11.07 2.33 6.76
C PHE A 189 -10.32 1.11 6.24
N VAL A 190 -10.87 0.47 5.21
CA VAL A 190 -10.18 -0.56 4.46
C VAL A 190 -9.71 0.07 3.15
N PRO A 191 -8.39 0.11 2.85
CA PRO A 191 -7.91 0.63 1.58
C PRO A 191 -8.66 0.00 0.43
N GLY A 192 -9.28 0.82 -0.43
CA GLY A 192 -10.06 0.40 -1.60
C GLY A 192 -11.56 0.29 -1.38
N GLU A 193 -12.05 0.49 -0.16
CA GLU A 193 -13.46 0.67 0.15
C GLU A 193 -13.73 2.16 0.39
N ASP A 194 -14.87 2.67 -0.09
CA ASP A 194 -15.29 4.06 0.15
C ASP A 194 -15.93 4.24 1.53
N GLU A 195 -16.44 3.14 2.10
CA GLU A 195 -17.08 3.13 3.41
C GLU A 195 -16.06 3.16 4.54
N HIS A 196 -16.32 4.03 5.52
CA HIS A 196 -15.57 4.13 6.75
C HIS A 196 -16.45 3.60 7.88
N LYS A 197 -15.85 2.82 8.77
CA LYS A 197 -16.53 2.28 9.95
C LYS A 197 -16.13 3.10 11.17
N PRO A 198 -17.03 3.31 12.15
CA PRO A 198 -16.63 3.94 13.39
C PRO A 198 -15.53 3.12 14.05
N GLY A 199 -14.55 3.82 14.65
CA GLY A 199 -13.55 3.17 15.49
C GLY A 199 -14.15 2.59 16.77
N VAL A 200 -13.35 1.80 17.47
CA VAL A 200 -13.78 1.14 18.70
C VAL A 200 -13.98 2.18 19.81
N SER A 201 -15.17 2.17 20.44
CA SER A 201 -15.57 3.18 21.44
C SER A 201 -14.64 3.23 22.66
N ASP A 202 -14.16 2.06 23.07
CA ASP A 202 -13.32 1.89 24.26
C ASP A 202 -11.82 1.96 23.90
N GLY A 203 -11.51 2.29 22.64
CA GLY A 203 -10.15 2.44 22.16
C GLY A 203 -9.41 1.13 21.86
N TYR A 204 -8.09 1.29 21.80
CA TYR A 204 -7.12 0.26 21.45
C TYR A 204 -5.99 0.23 22.47
N ASP A 205 -5.41 -0.95 22.67
CA ASP A 205 -4.29 -1.15 23.60
C ASP A 205 -2.93 -0.97 22.92
N PHE A 206 -2.88 -1.13 21.59
CA PHE A 206 -1.66 -1.06 20.79
C PHE A 206 -1.85 -0.18 19.55
N GLY A 207 -0.93 0.76 19.34
CA GLY A 207 -0.96 1.70 18.22
C GLY A 207 0.32 1.65 17.41
N PHE A 208 0.21 1.39 16.11
CA PHE A 208 1.34 1.38 15.19
C PHE A 208 1.30 2.59 14.24
N LEU A 209 2.25 3.52 14.38
CA LEU A 209 2.36 4.71 13.55
C LEU A 209 3.49 4.56 12.52
N HIS A 210 3.15 4.51 11.23
CA HIS A 210 4.13 4.33 10.17
C HIS A 210 4.50 5.64 9.47
N VAL A 211 5.79 5.94 9.40
CA VAL A 211 6.35 7.09 8.68
C VAL A 211 7.19 6.63 7.50
N LYS A 212 6.76 6.97 6.28
CA LYS A 212 7.41 6.56 5.03
C LYS A 212 8.28 7.64 4.38
N ALA A 213 7.95 8.92 4.62
CA ALA A 213 8.44 10.03 3.80
C ALA A 213 9.98 10.18 3.80
N ILE A 214 10.67 9.68 4.83
CA ILE A 214 12.14 9.78 4.95
C ILE A 214 12.85 8.81 4.00
N ASP A 215 12.26 7.64 3.73
CA ASP A 215 12.84 6.61 2.87
C ASP A 215 12.97 7.10 1.41
N ASP A 216 11.92 7.77 0.90
CA ASP A 216 11.92 8.34 -0.45
C ASP A 216 13.01 9.42 -0.61
N VAL A 217 13.31 10.18 0.45
CA VAL A 217 14.34 11.24 0.43
C VAL A 217 15.77 10.68 0.42
N GLY A 218 15.98 9.53 1.08
CA GLY A 218 17.26 8.82 1.03
C GLY A 218 17.59 8.34 -0.38
N HIS A 219 16.59 7.82 -1.09
CA HIS A 219 16.75 7.40 -2.49
C HIS A 219 17.12 8.54 -3.45
N ASP A 220 16.66 9.76 -3.18
CA ASP A 220 16.94 10.94 -3.99
C ASP A 220 18.27 11.64 -3.65
N LYS A 221 19.07 11.10 -2.71
CA LYS A 221 20.35 11.68 -2.22
C LYS A 221 20.25 13.15 -1.78
N ALA A 222 19.07 13.53 -1.31
CA ALA A 222 18.74 14.90 -0.99
C ALA A 222 18.98 15.16 0.52
N THR A 223 20.25 15.20 0.94
CA THR A 223 20.68 15.22 2.35
C THR A 223 19.98 16.31 3.18
N VAL A 224 19.79 17.52 2.62
CA VAL A 224 19.10 18.63 3.30
C VAL A 224 17.63 18.30 3.59
N PHE A 225 16.95 17.63 2.66
CA PHE A 225 15.57 17.22 2.86
C PHE A 225 15.46 16.05 3.85
N LYS A 226 16.50 15.21 3.96
CA LYS A 226 16.53 14.12 4.94
C LYS A 226 16.56 14.68 6.36
N VAL A 227 17.39 15.69 6.61
CA VAL A 227 17.44 16.40 7.89
C VAL A 227 16.08 17.03 8.22
N LYS A 228 15.49 17.80 7.27
CA LYS A 228 14.15 18.40 7.48
C LYS A 228 13.05 17.35 7.72
N GLY A 229 13.14 16.21 7.05
CA GLY A 229 12.23 15.08 7.25
C GLY A 229 12.34 14.52 8.66
N LEU A 230 13.56 14.32 9.16
CA LEU A 230 13.82 13.88 10.53
C LEU A 230 13.35 14.91 11.57
N GLU A 231 13.58 16.20 11.35
CA GLU A 231 13.05 17.27 12.21
C GLU A 231 11.52 17.28 12.26
N ALA A 232 10.86 17.00 11.12
CA ALA A 232 9.41 16.89 11.07
C ALA A 232 8.90 15.66 11.83
N VAL A 233 9.63 14.55 11.79
CA VAL A 233 9.34 13.35 12.59
C VAL A 233 9.54 13.60 14.07
N ASP A 234 10.63 14.25 14.47
CA ASP A 234 10.89 14.63 15.85
C ASP A 234 9.75 15.48 16.43
N LYS A 235 9.29 16.49 15.68
CA LYS A 235 8.12 17.31 16.06
C LYS A 235 6.85 16.46 16.21
N ALA A 236 6.63 15.49 15.32
CA ALA A 236 5.45 14.62 15.39
C ALA A 236 5.52 13.65 16.58
N ILE A 237 6.71 13.13 16.91
CA ILE A 237 6.95 12.31 18.11
C ILE A 237 6.70 13.15 19.37
N GLY A 238 7.24 14.37 19.43
CA GLY A 238 7.00 15.29 20.54
C GLY A 238 5.52 15.62 20.72
N GLN A 239 4.79 15.84 19.63
CA GLN A 239 3.33 16.03 19.67
C GLN A 239 2.61 14.78 20.20
N LEU A 240 2.97 13.59 19.70
CA LEU A 240 2.38 12.33 20.17
C LEU A 240 2.63 12.13 21.67
N ALA A 241 3.87 12.29 22.12
CA ALA A 241 4.25 12.17 23.52
C ALA A 241 3.46 13.14 24.41
N ARG A 242 3.32 14.39 23.97
CA ARG A 242 2.49 15.38 24.68
C ARG A 242 1.03 14.96 24.78
N LEU A 243 0.44 14.53 23.66
CA LEU A 243 -0.97 14.13 23.61
C LEU A 243 -1.25 12.91 24.49
N LEU A 244 -0.32 11.96 24.56
CA LEU A 244 -0.39 10.79 25.43
C LEU A 244 -0.22 11.19 26.90
N TRP A 245 0.76 12.03 27.21
CA TRP A 245 0.99 12.52 28.57
C TRP A 245 -0.20 13.31 29.14
N GLU A 246 -0.85 14.14 28.32
CA GLU A 246 -2.09 14.82 28.69
C GLU A 246 -3.20 13.83 29.09
N ALA A 247 -3.29 12.68 28.40
CA ALA A 247 -4.24 11.63 28.73
C ALA A 247 -3.83 10.82 29.98
N GLU A 248 -2.54 10.52 30.17
CA GLU A 248 -2.04 9.90 31.43
C GLU A 248 -2.29 10.78 32.64
N SER A 249 -2.15 12.10 32.49
CA SER A 249 -2.34 13.08 33.56
C SER A 249 -3.79 13.13 34.05
N ALA A 250 -4.76 12.63 33.27
CA ALA A 250 -6.13 12.43 33.69
C ALA A 250 -6.32 11.17 34.58
N GLY A 251 -5.27 10.38 34.80
CA GLY A 251 -5.22 9.26 35.72
C GLY A 251 -5.78 7.93 35.20
N GLN A 252 -6.08 7.84 33.90
CA GLN A 252 -6.78 6.68 33.32
C GLN A 252 -5.90 5.76 32.48
N PHE A 253 -4.70 6.21 32.08
CA PHE A 253 -3.87 5.51 31.11
C PHE A 253 -2.41 5.49 31.54
N GLN A 254 -1.68 4.50 31.02
CA GLN A 254 -0.24 4.43 31.04
C GLN A 254 0.24 4.01 29.65
N PHE A 255 1.14 4.79 29.04
CA PHE A 255 1.63 4.57 27.69
C PHE A 255 3.13 4.27 27.68
N PHE A 256 3.52 3.41 26.76
CA PHE A 256 4.91 3.16 26.42
C PHE A 256 5.13 3.55 24.97
N LEU A 257 6.02 4.51 24.73
CA LEU A 257 6.37 4.94 23.39
C LEU A 257 7.68 4.28 22.95
N CYS A 258 7.62 3.51 21.86
CA CYS A 258 8.79 2.93 21.21
C CYS A 258 8.98 3.57 19.84
N VAL A 259 10.20 4.02 19.54
CA VAL A 259 10.59 4.59 18.25
C VAL A 259 11.70 3.71 17.68
N THR A 260 11.50 3.24 16.46
CA THR A 260 12.46 2.36 15.76
C THR A 260 12.36 2.56 14.25
N GLU A 261 13.37 2.07 13.53
CA GLU A 261 13.43 2.04 12.07
C GLU A 261 13.33 0.59 11.60
N ASP A 262 12.60 0.34 10.51
CA ASP A 262 12.45 -1.00 9.94
C ASP A 262 13.70 -1.43 9.16
N HIS A 263 14.41 -0.49 8.54
CA HIS A 263 15.72 -0.69 7.91
C HIS A 263 16.45 0.64 7.72
N SER A 264 17.78 0.56 7.51
CA SER A 264 18.58 1.73 7.14
C SER A 264 18.57 1.92 5.61
N THR A 265 18.28 3.15 5.17
CA THR A 265 18.44 3.58 3.77
C THR A 265 19.59 4.60 3.68
N PRO A 266 20.81 4.15 3.36
CA PRO A 266 21.97 5.04 3.23
C PRO A 266 21.78 5.98 2.03
N GLY A 267 21.97 7.28 2.25
CA GLY A 267 21.87 8.34 1.25
C GLY A 267 22.73 9.51 1.62
#